data_AF-A0A813AA56-F1
#
_entry.id   AF-A0A813AA56-F1
#
_cell.length_a   1.000
_cell.length_b   1.000
_cell.length_c   1.000
_cell.angle_alpha   90.00
_cell.angle_beta   90.00
_cell.angle_gamma   90.00
#
_symmetry.space_group_name_H-M   'P 1'
#
loop_
_entity.id
_entity.type
_entity.pdbx_description
1 polymer ?
#
loop_
_entity_poly.entity_id
_entity_poly.type
_entity_poly.pdbx_seq_one_letter_code
_entity_poly.pdbx_strand_id
1 'polypeptide(L)'
;MEQITSGEWGTIVSIPVTFICAGNRRKEQNLTKKTVGFDWGAGAVGNSVWTGVRLCDLLAAVGITRPSKEHRFVHFEGPLGELPQGKTGSYGTSIDLGWALDRERDVLLAFKQNGEPLTPDHGFPLRTLLPGCIGGRMIKWLSS
;
A
#
# COMPACT_ATOMS: atom_id res chain seq x y z
N MET A 1 9.82 -11.60 7.41
CA MET A 1 8.46 -11.68 8.01
C MET A 1 8.49 -11.79 9.52
N GLU A 2 9.23 -12.71 10.11
CA GLU A 2 9.34 -12.84 11.58
C GLU A 2 9.76 -11.53 12.25
N GLN A 3 10.74 -10.82 11.68
CA GLN A 3 11.15 -9.49 12.16
C GLN A 3 10.02 -8.45 12.13
N ILE A 4 9.28 -8.33 11.02
CA ILE A 4 8.19 -7.33 10.92
C ILE A 4 7.01 -7.66 11.85
N THR A 5 6.80 -8.94 12.17
CA THR A 5 5.69 -9.41 13.01
C THR A 5 6.05 -9.53 14.49
N SER A 6 7.33 -9.36 14.86
CA SER A 6 7.81 -9.48 16.25
C SER A 6 7.44 -8.28 17.13
N GLY A 7 7.11 -7.14 16.54
CA GLY A 7 6.92 -5.87 17.25
C GLY A 7 8.22 -5.14 17.61
N GLU A 8 9.38 -5.69 17.20
CA GLU A 8 10.70 -5.06 17.40
C GLU A 8 10.81 -3.69 16.71
N TRP A 9 10.15 -3.52 15.57
CA TRP A 9 10.25 -2.34 14.71
C TRP A 9 9.14 -1.32 14.96
N GLY A 10 8.38 -1.47 16.04
CA GLY A 10 7.28 -0.59 16.41
C GLY A 10 6.03 -1.33 16.88
N THR A 11 5.11 -0.58 17.47
CA THR A 11 3.84 -1.13 17.96
C THR A 11 3.01 -1.68 16.80
N ILE A 12 2.60 -2.94 16.90
CA ILE A 12 1.62 -3.56 16.01
C ILE A 12 0.25 -2.94 16.29
N VAL A 13 -0.42 -2.45 15.25
CA VAL A 13 -1.74 -1.84 15.35
C VAL A 13 -2.73 -2.47 14.39
N SER A 14 -4.00 -2.40 14.77
CA SER A 14 -5.13 -2.80 13.94
C SER A 14 -6.05 -1.60 13.72
N ILE A 15 -6.23 -1.18 12.47
CA ILE A 15 -7.04 0.00 12.12
C ILE A 15 -8.02 -0.30 10.97
N PRO A 16 -9.24 0.26 10.98
CA PRO A 16 -10.16 0.16 9.86
C PRO A 16 -9.72 1.09 8.72
N VAL A 17 -9.57 0.56 7.51
CA VAL A 17 -9.22 1.35 6.33
C VAL A 17 -10.13 1.01 5.17
N THR A 18 -10.75 2.05 4.61
CA THR A 18 -11.39 1.98 3.30
C THR A 18 -10.35 2.29 2.24
N PHE A 19 -10.23 1.42 1.24
CA PHE A 19 -9.40 1.68 0.06
C PHE A 19 -10.26 1.56 -1.20
N ILE A 20 -9.89 2.35 -2.21
CA ILE A 20 -10.68 2.53 -3.43
C ILE A 20 -9.78 2.48 -4.66
N CYS A 21 -10.21 1.78 -5.70
CA CYS A 21 -9.55 1.82 -6.99
C CYS A 21 -9.77 3.20 -7.63
N ALA A 22 -8.72 3.81 -8.19
CA ALA A 22 -8.86 5.06 -8.94
C ALA A 22 -9.83 4.93 -10.14
N GLY A 23 -10.02 3.72 -10.64
CA GLY A 23 -10.98 3.42 -11.71
C GLY A 23 -12.42 3.17 -11.25
N ASN A 24 -12.75 3.30 -9.96
CA ASN A 24 -14.13 3.10 -9.50
C ASN A 24 -15.11 3.99 -10.27
N ARG A 25 -16.26 3.44 -10.68
CA ARG A 25 -17.26 4.08 -11.55
C ARG A 25 -16.80 4.43 -12.98
N ARG A 26 -15.69 3.87 -13.48
CA ARG A 26 -15.25 4.09 -14.88
C ARG A 26 -16.33 3.73 -15.90
N LYS A 27 -17.14 2.69 -15.65
CA LYS A 27 -18.21 2.29 -16.56
C LYS A 27 -19.15 3.44 -16.90
N GLU A 28 -19.45 4.31 -15.94
CA GLU A 28 -20.32 5.47 -16.14
C GLU A 28 -19.68 6.53 -17.04
N GLN A 29 -18.37 6.74 -16.91
CA GLN A 29 -17.61 7.61 -17.81
C GLN A 29 -17.62 7.04 -19.24
N ASN A 30 -17.49 5.71 -19.38
CA ASN A 30 -17.48 5.02 -20.66
C ASN A 30 -18.84 5.03 -21.39
N LEU A 31 -19.95 5.31 -20.68
CA LEU A 31 -21.25 5.60 -21.33
C LEU A 31 -21.25 6.95 -22.05
N THR A 32 -20.40 7.90 -21.63
CA THR A 32 -20.28 9.22 -22.26
C THR A 32 -19.23 9.22 -23.37
N LYS A 33 -18.02 8.74 -23.06
CA LYS A 33 -16.92 8.61 -24.02
C LYS A 33 -16.03 7.44 -23.62
N LYS A 34 -15.79 6.51 -24.54
CA LYS A 34 -14.96 5.32 -24.27
C LYS A 34 -13.52 5.70 -23.89
N THR A 35 -13.03 5.09 -22.82
CA THR A 35 -11.66 5.19 -22.30
C THR A 35 -11.01 3.80 -22.24
N VAL A 36 -9.71 3.75 -21.91
CA VAL A 36 -8.96 2.49 -21.73
C VAL A 36 -9.02 2.05 -20.27
N GLY A 37 -9.22 0.75 -20.05
CA GLY A 37 -9.18 0.10 -18.74
C GLY A 37 -10.47 -0.63 -18.38
N PHE A 38 -10.44 -1.37 -17.27
CA PHE A 38 -11.59 -2.18 -16.83
C PHE A 38 -12.82 -1.32 -16.49
N ASP A 39 -14.00 -1.77 -16.94
CA ASP A 39 -15.31 -1.14 -16.74
C ASP A 39 -15.85 -1.38 -15.32
N TRP A 40 -15.17 -0.82 -14.32
CA TRP A 40 -15.65 -0.85 -12.95
C TRP A 40 -17.00 -0.12 -12.83
N GLY A 41 -17.98 -0.81 -12.22
CA GLY A 41 -19.15 -0.16 -11.63
C GLY A 41 -18.79 0.60 -10.36
N ALA A 42 -19.74 0.81 -9.44
CA ALA A 42 -19.50 1.56 -8.20
C ALA A 42 -18.87 0.75 -7.05
N GLY A 43 -18.56 -0.54 -7.28
CA GLY A 43 -18.10 -1.48 -6.26
C GLY A 43 -16.58 -1.68 -6.16
N ALA A 44 -15.75 -0.88 -6.85
CA ALA A 44 -14.29 -0.99 -6.76
C ALA A 44 -13.73 -0.32 -5.49
N VAL A 45 -14.33 -0.63 -4.34
CA VAL A 45 -14.07 -0.08 -3.01
C VAL A 45 -14.28 -1.17 -1.97
N GLY A 46 -13.45 -1.19 -0.92
CA GLY A 46 -13.58 -2.13 0.18
C GLY A 46 -13.13 -1.51 1.49
N ASN A 47 -13.72 -1.96 2.61
CA ASN A 47 -13.31 -1.61 3.96
C ASN A 47 -12.93 -2.88 4.72
N SER A 48 -11.85 -2.84 5.49
CA SER A 48 -11.39 -3.94 6.32
C SER A 48 -10.58 -3.40 7.49
N VAL A 49 -10.44 -4.21 8.54
CA VAL A 49 -9.48 -3.96 9.62
C VAL A 49 -8.14 -4.54 9.21
N TRP A 50 -7.08 -3.74 9.23
CA TRP A 50 -5.75 -4.15 8.82
C TRP A 50 -4.81 -4.14 10.00
N THR A 51 -4.03 -5.21 10.15
CA THR A 51 -3.01 -5.30 11.19
C THR A 51 -1.61 -5.24 10.60
N GLY A 52 -0.77 -4.38 11.16
CA GLY A 52 0.56 -4.10 10.65
C GLY A 52 1.42 -3.28 11.59
N VAL A 53 2.63 -2.98 11.14
CA VAL A 53 3.54 -2.00 11.76
C VAL A 53 3.46 -0.70 10.98
N ARG A 54 3.51 0.44 11.68
CA ARG A 54 3.56 1.75 11.01
C ARG A 54 4.90 1.94 10.33
N LEU A 55 4.86 2.43 9.10
CA LEU A 55 6.06 2.71 8.33
C LEU A 55 6.97 3.75 9.02
N CYS A 56 6.39 4.74 9.70
CA CYS A 56 7.17 5.75 10.43
C CYS A 56 8.00 5.15 11.57
N ASP A 57 7.50 4.12 12.25
CA ASP A 57 8.23 3.40 13.30
C ASP A 57 9.42 2.64 12.72
N LEU A 58 9.21 1.92 11.62
CA LEU A 58 10.27 1.18 10.91
C LEU A 58 11.34 2.13 10.37
N LEU A 59 10.95 3.24 9.75
CA LEU A 59 11.87 4.24 9.22
C LEU A 59 12.71 4.86 10.34
N ALA A 60 12.09 5.20 11.47
CA ALA A 60 12.79 5.75 12.63
C ALA A 60 13.80 4.74 13.20
N ALA A 61 13.46 3.46 13.25
CA ALA A 61 14.35 2.40 13.73
C ALA A 61 15.62 2.24 12.87
N VAL A 62 15.56 2.58 11.58
CA VAL A 62 16.73 2.62 10.68
C VAL A 62 17.35 4.01 10.53
N GLY A 63 17.00 4.95 11.42
CA GLY A 63 17.59 6.29 11.50
C GLY A 63 16.97 7.35 10.57
N ILE A 64 15.89 7.03 9.86
CA ILE A 64 15.20 7.96 8.95
C ILE A 64 14.09 8.65 9.74
N THR A 65 14.33 9.90 10.14
CA THR A 65 13.41 10.67 11.00
C THR A 65 12.90 11.97 10.38
N ARG A 66 13.48 12.39 9.24
CA ARG A 66 13.05 13.58 8.51
C ARG A 66 13.42 13.49 7.03
N PRO A 67 12.68 14.17 6.13
CA PRO A 67 13.11 14.34 4.75
C PRO A 67 14.41 15.14 4.64
N SER A 68 15.18 14.88 3.59
CA SER A 68 16.35 15.68 3.21
C SER A 68 16.25 16.11 1.75
N LYS A 69 17.17 16.97 1.27
CA LYS A 69 17.19 17.35 -0.15
C LYS A 69 17.44 16.14 -1.08
N GLU A 70 18.15 15.13 -0.58
CA GLU A 70 18.51 13.92 -1.33
C GLU A 70 17.47 12.81 -1.17
N HIS A 71 16.89 12.67 0.02
CA HIS A 71 15.91 11.63 0.35
C HIS A 71 14.54 12.27 0.58
N ARG A 72 13.70 12.22 -0.46
CA ARG A 72 12.38 12.88 -0.50
C ARG A 72 11.20 11.94 -0.58
N PHE A 73 11.43 10.69 -0.97
CA PHE A 73 10.38 9.71 -1.24
C PHE A 73 10.75 8.35 -0.65
N VAL A 74 9.73 7.57 -0.32
CA VAL A 74 9.84 6.14 -0.06
C VAL A 74 9.29 5.41 -1.27
N HIS A 75 10.10 4.56 -1.89
CA HIS A 75 9.70 3.72 -3.01
C HIS A 75 9.34 2.33 -2.48
N PHE A 76 8.29 1.74 -3.01
CA PHE A 76 7.86 0.37 -2.75
C PHE A 76 7.79 -0.39 -4.07
N GLU A 77 8.27 -1.61 -4.08
CA GLU A 77 8.28 -2.48 -5.26
C GLU A 77 7.70 -3.87 -4.92
N GLY A 78 6.91 -4.41 -5.85
CA GLY A 78 6.47 -5.79 -5.88
C GLY A 78 7.50 -6.72 -6.54
N PRO A 79 7.17 -8.01 -6.70
CA PRO A 79 8.09 -8.99 -7.26
C PRO A 79 8.37 -8.75 -8.75
N LEU A 80 9.53 -9.21 -9.22
CA LEU A 80 9.91 -9.14 -10.64
C LEU A 80 8.99 -10.01 -11.50
N GLY A 81 8.64 -9.52 -12.69
CA GLY A 81 7.81 -10.25 -13.66
C GLY A 81 6.32 -10.38 -13.30
N GLU A 82 5.84 -9.68 -12.26
CA GLU A 82 4.41 -9.63 -11.89
C GLU A 82 3.53 -9.07 -13.03
N LEU A 83 4.06 -8.10 -13.76
CA LEU A 83 3.35 -7.38 -14.82
C LEU A 83 3.85 -7.79 -16.20
N PRO A 84 2.95 -7.83 -17.19
CA PRO A 84 3.32 -8.12 -18.58
C PRO A 84 4.14 -7.00 -19.24
N GLN A 85 4.24 -5.84 -18.59
CA GLN A 85 4.85 -4.62 -19.12
C GLN A 85 5.66 -3.91 -18.01
N GLY A 86 6.75 -3.25 -18.40
CA GLY A 86 7.68 -2.55 -17.49
C GLY A 86 9.11 -3.08 -17.62
N LYS A 87 10.12 -2.24 -17.34
CA LYS A 87 11.55 -2.59 -17.53
C LYS A 87 11.96 -3.88 -16.81
N THR A 88 11.39 -4.10 -15.62
CA THR A 88 11.63 -5.26 -14.76
C THR A 88 10.39 -6.15 -14.61
N GLY A 89 9.26 -5.74 -15.19
CA GLY A 89 7.95 -6.36 -14.95
C GLY A 89 7.45 -6.27 -13.50
N SER A 90 8.06 -5.46 -12.63
CA SER A 90 7.57 -5.25 -11.26
C SER A 90 6.58 -4.09 -11.20
N TYR A 91 5.58 -4.17 -10.30
CA TYR A 91 4.75 -3.03 -9.93
C TYR A 91 5.44 -2.20 -8.83
N GLY A 92 5.64 -0.91 -9.08
CA GLY A 92 6.30 -0.02 -8.13
C GLY A 92 5.62 1.33 -8.03
N THR A 93 5.65 1.92 -6.83
CA THR A 93 5.13 3.27 -6.58
C THR A 93 5.81 3.90 -5.37
N SER A 94 5.81 5.22 -5.30
CA SER A 94 6.33 5.95 -4.15
C SER A 94 5.30 6.83 -3.45
N ILE A 95 5.66 7.28 -2.25
CA ILE A 95 5.05 8.39 -1.51
C ILE A 95 6.10 9.37 -1.03
N ASP A 96 5.69 10.60 -0.73
CA ASP A 96 6.56 11.59 -0.09
C ASP A 96 7.02 11.08 1.29
N LEU A 97 8.30 11.27 1.61
CA LEU A 97 8.89 10.80 2.85
C LEU A 97 8.30 11.51 4.07
N GLY A 98 7.90 12.78 3.95
CA GLY A 98 7.17 13.47 5.01
C GLY A 98 5.84 12.81 5.31
N TRP A 99 5.11 12.36 4.27
CA TRP A 99 3.89 11.55 4.44
C TRP A 99 4.20 10.22 5.13
N ALA A 100 5.26 9.50 4.71
CA ALA A 100 5.64 8.23 5.31
C ALA A 100 6.04 8.33 6.79
N LEU A 101 6.58 9.48 7.22
CA LEU A 101 7.00 9.75 8.59
C LEU A 101 5.85 10.30 9.47
N ASP A 102 4.78 10.78 8.87
CA ASP A 102 3.63 11.34 9.57
C ASP A 102 2.78 10.23 10.21
N ARG A 103 2.83 10.15 11.55
CA ARG A 103 2.11 9.12 12.31
C ARG A 103 0.59 9.24 12.17
N GLU A 104 0.04 10.43 11.96
CA GLU A 104 -1.41 10.64 11.85
C GLU A 104 -1.98 10.06 10.55
N ARG A 105 -1.10 9.73 9.59
CA ARG A 105 -1.50 9.15 8.30
C ARG A 105 -1.56 7.64 8.31
N ASP A 106 -1.11 7.01 9.40
CA ASP A 106 -1.20 5.57 9.63
C ASP A 106 -0.79 4.73 8.40
N VAL A 107 0.32 5.09 7.75
CA VAL A 107 0.89 4.27 6.67
C VAL A 107 1.40 2.97 7.30
N LEU A 108 0.86 1.82 6.86
CA LEU A 108 1.20 0.51 7.42
C LEU A 108 1.93 -0.39 6.43
N LEU A 109 2.83 -1.20 6.98
CA LEU A 109 3.18 -2.51 6.41
C LEU A 109 2.26 -3.55 7.05
N ALA A 110 1.21 -3.94 6.32
CA ALA A 110 0.16 -4.80 6.82
C ALA A 110 0.40 -6.27 6.45
N PHE A 111 0.14 -7.17 7.40
CA PHE A 111 0.32 -8.62 7.27
C PHE A 111 -0.91 -9.43 7.73
N LYS A 112 -1.96 -8.77 8.24
CA LYS A 112 -3.29 -9.37 8.43
C LYS A 112 -4.40 -8.46 7.94
N GLN A 113 -5.51 -9.08 7.55
CA GLN A 113 -6.76 -8.43 7.18
C GLN A 113 -7.90 -9.13 7.91
N ASN A 114 -8.71 -8.37 8.65
CA ASN A 114 -9.83 -8.84 9.46
C ASN A 114 -9.44 -9.95 10.45
N GLY A 115 -8.26 -9.81 11.09
CA GLY A 115 -7.74 -10.75 12.09
C GLY A 115 -6.97 -11.95 11.51
N GLU A 116 -7.15 -12.24 10.22
CA GLU A 116 -6.52 -13.38 9.53
C GLU A 116 -5.29 -12.97 8.72
N PRO A 117 -4.33 -13.87 8.49
CA PRO A 117 -3.25 -13.63 7.53
C PRO A 117 -3.79 -13.17 6.17
N LEU A 118 -3.02 -12.34 5.47
CA LEU A 118 -3.40 -11.92 4.12
C LEU A 118 -3.63 -13.13 3.21
N THR A 119 -4.60 -13.04 2.32
CA THR A 119 -4.72 -13.96 1.20
C THR A 119 -3.70 -13.61 0.10
N PRO A 120 -3.38 -14.54 -0.82
CA PRO A 120 -2.54 -14.23 -1.96
C PRO A 120 -3.04 -13.00 -2.73
N ASP A 121 -4.34 -12.92 -3.04
CA ASP A 121 -4.94 -11.80 -3.79
C ASP A 121 -4.82 -10.45 -3.08
N HIS A 122 -4.72 -10.46 -1.74
CA HIS A 122 -4.58 -9.27 -0.92
C HIS A 122 -3.14 -8.96 -0.51
N GLY A 123 -2.16 -9.68 -1.06
CA GLY A 123 -0.74 -9.35 -0.95
C GLY A 123 0.02 -10.11 0.12
N PHE A 124 -0.38 -11.34 0.45
CA PHE A 124 0.42 -12.21 1.32
C PHE A 124 1.89 -12.30 0.85
N PRO A 125 2.88 -12.21 1.75
CA PRO A 125 2.75 -12.12 3.21
C PRO A 125 2.67 -10.68 3.74
N LEU A 126 2.93 -9.68 2.90
CA LEU A 126 3.06 -8.29 3.31
C LEU A 126 2.62 -7.34 2.19
N ARG A 127 1.89 -6.30 2.57
CA ARG A 127 1.50 -5.21 1.67
C ARG A 127 1.71 -3.85 2.30
N THR A 128 1.75 -2.80 1.49
CA THR A 128 1.57 -1.44 1.99
C THR A 128 0.09 -1.09 2.09
N LEU A 129 -0.25 -0.26 3.08
CA LEU A 129 -1.58 0.30 3.27
C LEU A 129 -1.46 1.79 3.56
N LEU A 130 -2.17 2.61 2.77
CA LEU A 130 -2.04 4.07 2.78
C LEU A 130 -3.42 4.72 2.91
N PRO A 131 -3.93 4.90 4.14
CA PRO A 131 -5.23 5.54 4.37
C PRO A 131 -5.39 6.86 3.60
N GLY A 132 -6.56 7.04 2.99
CA GLY A 132 -6.88 8.23 2.19
C GLY A 132 -6.20 8.30 0.81
N CYS A 133 -5.44 7.28 0.41
CA CYS A 133 -4.84 7.19 -0.92
C CYS A 133 -5.59 6.22 -1.84
N ILE A 134 -5.38 6.36 -3.15
CA ILE A 134 -5.89 5.40 -4.13
C ILE A 134 -5.21 4.04 -3.95
N GLY A 135 -5.94 2.95 -4.21
CA GLY A 135 -5.43 1.59 -4.06
C GLY A 135 -4.20 1.28 -4.89
N GLY A 136 -3.96 2.00 -6.00
CA GLY A 136 -2.74 1.87 -6.79
C GLY A 136 -1.45 2.28 -6.06
N ARG A 137 -1.53 3.01 -4.95
CA ARG A 137 -0.34 3.29 -4.12
C ARG A 137 -0.06 2.19 -3.09
N MET A 138 -0.98 1.23 -2.93
CA MET A 138 -0.93 0.18 -1.91
C MET A 138 -0.38 -1.12 -2.52
N ILE A 139 0.94 -1.21 -2.63
CA ILE A 139 1.66 -2.37 -3.17
C ILE A 139 1.28 -3.65 -2.43
N LYS A 140 0.93 -4.68 -3.20
CA LYS A 140 0.77 -6.05 -2.72
C LYS A 140 2.08 -6.81 -2.94
N TRP A 141 2.33 -7.88 -2.18
CA TRP A 141 3.53 -8.71 -2.34
C TRP A 141 4.82 -7.89 -2.20
N LEU A 142 4.86 -7.01 -1.19
CA LEU A 142 5.94 -6.05 -1.01
C LEU A 142 7.31 -6.76 -0.94
N SER A 143 8.22 -6.38 -1.84
CA SER A 143 9.54 -7.00 -1.99
C SER A 143 10.67 -6.09 -1.51
N SER A 144 10.59 -4.78 -1.78
CA SER A 144 11.51 -3.75 -1.27
C SER A 144 10.83 -2.40 -1.06
#